data_AF-A0A2N8UA36-F1
#
_entry.id   AF-A0A2N8UA36-F1
#
_cell.length_a   1.000
_cell.length_b   1.000
_cell.length_c   1.000
_cell.angle_alpha   90.00
_cell.angle_beta   90.00
_cell.angle_gamma   90.00
#
_symmetry.space_group_name_H-M   'P 1'
#
loop_
_entity.id
_entity.type
_entity.pdbx_description
1 polymer ?
#
loop_
_entity_poly.entity_id
_entity_poly.type
_entity_poly.pdbx_seq_one_letter_code
_entity_poly.pdbx_strand_id
1 'polypeptide(L)'
;MSRLTSHAHLSDQQVHPDPTSTDPLLPSSAPLPHQATPLHKPPQWWTPPAGSSSPDYATGYEPNSWAKLRHLYREELAEFFGTFLILLFGAGVECQVNMHYHASATRDVAAYGSYFQGRLAWAAGVAMAGWVSGGISGGHCNPSVTVALALFRGFPWRKVVPFVVAQTLGATVASLLVYANNVTNIERFQHAAAGGAGSRTVKGAGSTAGFFFTLPAPELSFGSAFFSEFLATSVLVFVIFALADTANLKPPKGSQPFAMFIVLLGIGASLGYNTGYAINGARDTGPRIALWLVGYGAEVWTHDGGYWAWGPWVASVLGGAVGGAVYDVFLYTGRDSPVNRPKRSGYRVVADDEAEE
;
A
#
# COMPACT_ATOMS: atom_id res chain seq x y z
N MET A 1 14.31 8.85 -24.04
CA MET A 1 13.52 10.08 -23.89
C MET A 1 12.81 10.04 -22.54
N SER A 2 12.96 11.08 -21.72
CA SER A 2 12.29 11.20 -20.42
C SER A 2 10.76 11.27 -20.62
N ARG A 3 9.93 10.74 -19.70
CA ARG A 3 8.45 10.92 -19.73
C ARG A 3 8.06 12.39 -19.88
N LEU A 4 8.90 13.31 -19.41
CA LEU A 4 8.72 14.76 -19.57
C LEU A 4 8.86 15.23 -21.03
N THR A 5 9.74 14.60 -21.81
CA THR A 5 9.95 14.94 -23.23
C THR A 5 8.88 14.35 -24.16
N SER A 6 8.22 13.25 -23.78
CA SER A 6 7.14 12.65 -24.59
C SER A 6 5.76 13.29 -24.35
N HIS A 7 5.60 14.07 -23.27
CA HIS A 7 4.32 14.68 -22.87
C HIS A 7 4.42 16.21 -22.73
N ALA A 8 5.21 16.86 -23.61
CA ALA A 8 5.38 18.31 -23.60
C ALA A 8 4.06 19.10 -23.83
N HIS A 9 3.04 18.45 -24.41
CA HIS A 9 1.75 19.04 -24.78
C HIS A 9 0.57 18.41 -24.00
N LEU A 10 0.60 18.45 -22.66
CA LEU A 10 -0.57 18.12 -21.84
C LEU A 10 -1.51 19.33 -21.75
N SER A 11 -2.80 19.14 -22.03
CA SER A 11 -3.81 20.20 -21.92
C SER A 11 -4.21 20.46 -20.46
N ASP A 12 -4.76 21.64 -20.18
CA ASP A 12 -5.23 22.02 -18.84
C ASP A 12 -6.32 21.05 -18.33
N GLN A 13 -7.25 20.65 -19.20
CA GLN A 13 -8.31 19.70 -18.88
C GLN A 13 -7.80 18.28 -18.59
N GLN A 14 -6.72 17.84 -19.25
CA GLN A 14 -6.09 16.55 -18.94
C GLN A 14 -5.47 16.55 -17.54
N VAL A 15 -4.86 17.67 -17.13
CA VAL A 15 -4.21 17.82 -15.82
C VAL A 15 -5.22 18.11 -14.71
N HIS A 16 -6.28 18.85 -15.04
CA HIS A 16 -7.36 19.30 -14.17
C HIS A 16 -8.72 18.92 -14.79
N PRO A 17 -9.13 17.64 -14.71
CA PRO A 17 -10.42 17.21 -15.24
C PRO A 17 -11.57 17.92 -14.51
N ASP A 18 -12.68 18.15 -15.22
CA ASP A 18 -13.86 18.80 -14.65
C ASP A 18 -14.37 17.99 -13.45
N PRO A 19 -14.43 18.58 -12.24
CA PRO A 19 -14.86 17.90 -11.03
C PRO A 19 -16.30 17.38 -11.07
N THR A 20 -17.12 17.81 -12.04
CA THR A 20 -18.49 17.30 -12.29
C THR A 20 -18.53 16.11 -13.24
N SER A 21 -17.46 15.87 -14.00
CA SER A 21 -17.32 14.75 -14.94
C SER A 21 -16.58 13.55 -14.35
N THR A 22 -15.85 13.76 -13.27
CA THR A 22 -15.15 12.71 -12.52
C THR A 22 -15.96 12.34 -11.30
N ASP A 23 -16.55 11.14 -11.28
CA ASP A 23 -17.22 10.60 -10.09
C ASP A 23 -16.29 10.74 -8.86
N PRO A 24 -16.71 11.49 -7.83
CA PRO A 24 -16.02 11.44 -6.55
C PRO A 24 -16.25 10.03 -5.97
N LEU A 25 -15.22 9.18 -5.97
CA LEU A 25 -15.19 8.02 -5.07
C LEU A 25 -14.90 8.54 -3.65
N LEU A 26 -15.87 9.23 -3.06
CA LEU A 26 -15.75 9.74 -1.70
C LEU A 26 -15.81 8.59 -0.69
N PRO A 27 -14.96 8.61 0.36
CA PRO A 27 -15.35 8.08 1.64
C PRO A 27 -16.20 9.13 2.40
N SER A 28 -17.23 8.62 3.08
CA SER A 28 -18.10 9.29 4.07
C SER A 28 -19.19 10.26 3.59
N SER A 29 -20.39 9.68 3.42
CA SER A 29 -21.75 10.26 3.46
C SER A 29 -22.23 11.22 2.35
N ALA A 30 -23.48 11.00 1.92
CA ALA A 30 -24.14 11.68 0.81
C ALA A 30 -24.73 13.05 1.21
N PRO A 31 -24.66 14.07 0.33
CA PRO A 31 -25.52 15.25 0.41
C PRO A 31 -26.96 14.90 -0.02
N LEU A 32 -27.93 15.63 0.54
CA LEU A 32 -29.35 15.48 0.19
C LEU A 32 -29.62 15.94 -1.26
N PRO A 33 -30.74 15.51 -1.91
CA PRO A 33 -31.03 15.75 -3.34
C PRO A 33 -31.06 17.20 -3.82
N HIS A 34 -31.01 18.18 -2.91
CA HIS A 34 -31.04 19.62 -3.20
C HIS A 34 -29.69 20.32 -2.95
N GLN A 35 -28.65 19.59 -2.54
CA GLN A 35 -27.34 20.17 -2.21
C GLN A 35 -26.34 19.89 -3.33
N ALA A 36 -26.22 20.83 -4.27
CA ALA A 36 -25.04 20.91 -5.11
C ALA A 36 -23.82 21.11 -4.21
N THR A 37 -22.99 20.09 -4.07
CA THR A 37 -21.71 20.20 -3.34
C THR A 37 -20.57 19.96 -4.33
N PRO A 38 -20.20 20.98 -5.13
CA PRO A 38 -18.85 21.04 -5.65
C PRO A 38 -17.95 21.11 -4.41
N LEU A 39 -17.19 20.05 -4.14
CA LEU A 39 -16.40 19.94 -2.90
C LEU A 39 -15.55 21.20 -2.65
N HIS A 40 -15.17 21.92 -3.71
CA HIS A 40 -14.64 23.27 -3.67
C HIS A 40 -15.38 24.15 -4.69
N LYS A 41 -15.73 25.39 -4.31
CA LYS A 41 -15.94 26.43 -5.33
C LYS A 41 -14.65 26.49 -6.15
N PRO A 42 -14.72 26.50 -7.49
CA PRO A 42 -13.54 26.75 -8.28
C PRO A 42 -12.90 28.05 -7.75
N PRO A 43 -11.60 28.03 -7.42
CA PRO A 43 -10.93 29.22 -6.92
C PRO A 43 -11.05 30.33 -7.97
N GLN A 44 -10.94 31.61 -7.56
CA GLN A 44 -11.27 32.75 -8.43
C GLN A 44 -10.56 32.76 -9.80
N TRP A 45 -9.43 32.07 -9.91
CA TRP A 45 -8.67 31.89 -11.16
C TRP A 45 -9.25 30.84 -12.11
N TRP A 46 -10.23 30.04 -11.67
CA TRP A 46 -10.97 29.05 -12.45
C TRP A 46 -12.33 29.64 -12.83
N THR A 47 -12.32 30.54 -13.81
CA THR A 47 -13.53 30.99 -14.50
C THR A 47 -13.40 30.59 -15.97
N PRO A 48 -14.29 29.72 -16.49
CA PRO A 48 -14.32 29.46 -17.92
C PRO A 48 -14.60 30.78 -18.66
N PRO A 49 -13.92 31.09 -19.77
CA PRO A 49 -14.27 32.24 -20.59
C PRO A 49 -15.74 32.18 -20.99
N ALA A 50 -16.48 33.28 -20.81
CA ALA A 50 -17.89 33.32 -21.18
C ALA A 50 -18.05 33.08 -22.69
N GLY A 51 -18.73 32.00 -23.06
CA GLY A 51 -19.09 31.69 -24.45
C GLY A 51 -18.34 30.54 -25.14
N SER A 52 -17.48 29.77 -24.46
CA SER A 52 -16.85 28.59 -25.09
C SER A 52 -17.81 27.38 -25.12
N SER A 53 -18.27 27.00 -26.32
CA SER A 53 -19.11 25.81 -26.55
C SER A 53 -18.33 24.57 -27.00
N SER A 54 -16.99 24.62 -27.03
CA SER A 54 -16.14 23.47 -27.36
C SER A 54 -15.45 22.90 -26.12
N PRO A 55 -15.50 21.57 -25.90
CA PRO A 55 -14.93 20.93 -24.73
C PRO A 55 -13.39 20.92 -24.68
N ASP A 56 -12.68 21.29 -25.76
CA ASP A 56 -11.25 21.01 -25.90
C ASP A 56 -10.25 22.14 -25.52
N TYR A 57 -10.67 23.36 -25.16
CA TYR A 57 -9.71 24.45 -24.85
C TYR A 57 -10.22 25.47 -23.80
N ALA A 58 -10.86 25.01 -22.72
CA ALA A 58 -11.78 25.85 -21.95
C ALA A 58 -11.20 26.82 -20.88
N THR A 59 -9.90 27.15 -20.82
CA THR A 59 -9.41 28.13 -19.82
C THR A 59 -8.38 29.15 -20.33
N GLY A 60 -7.66 28.88 -21.43
CA GLY A 60 -6.57 29.75 -21.89
C GLY A 60 -5.35 29.77 -20.96
N TYR A 61 -5.34 28.97 -19.90
CA TYR A 61 -4.21 28.82 -18.98
C TYR A 61 -3.49 27.50 -19.28
N GLU A 62 -2.15 27.54 -19.33
CA GLU A 62 -1.36 26.31 -19.32
C GLU A 62 -1.12 25.82 -17.89
N PRO A 63 -1.23 24.51 -17.62
CA PRO A 63 -0.91 23.98 -16.30
C PRO A 63 0.57 24.22 -15.98
N ASN A 64 0.85 24.67 -14.75
CA ASN A 64 2.22 24.92 -14.32
C ASN A 64 3.05 23.61 -14.29
N SER A 65 4.38 23.75 -14.25
CA SER A 65 5.31 22.61 -14.30
C SER A 65 5.07 21.60 -13.17
N TRP A 66 4.64 22.06 -11.99
CA TRP A 66 4.32 21.17 -10.87
C TRP A 66 3.06 20.35 -11.14
N ALA A 67 1.99 20.96 -11.66
CA ALA A 67 0.76 20.27 -12.01
C ALA A 67 1.00 19.22 -13.12
N LYS A 68 1.80 19.56 -14.14
CA LYS A 68 2.25 18.62 -15.18
C LYS A 68 3.05 17.45 -14.58
N LEU A 69 4.04 17.72 -13.73
CA LEU A 69 4.83 16.67 -13.05
C LEU A 69 3.97 15.75 -12.18
N ARG A 70 3.10 16.34 -11.34
CA ARG A 70 2.18 15.61 -10.46
C ARG A 70 1.23 14.74 -11.25
N HIS A 71 0.76 15.19 -12.42
CA HIS A 71 -0.08 14.38 -13.29
C HIS A 71 0.70 13.19 -13.88
N LEU A 72 1.93 13.41 -14.36
CA LEU A 72 2.76 12.36 -14.97
C LEU A 72 3.21 11.25 -14.03
N TYR A 73 3.39 11.58 -12.74
CA TYR A 73 3.82 10.63 -11.70
C TYR A 73 2.75 10.42 -10.64
N ARG A 74 1.49 10.73 -10.96
CA ARG A 74 0.39 10.74 -9.98
C ARG A 74 0.22 9.38 -9.29
N GLU A 75 0.38 8.31 -10.06
CA GLU A 75 0.23 6.94 -9.59
C GLU A 75 1.40 6.55 -8.67
N GLU A 76 2.64 6.83 -9.07
CA GLU A 76 3.81 6.56 -8.25
C GLU A 76 3.80 7.40 -6.95
N LEU A 77 3.36 8.66 -7.02
CA LEU A 77 3.18 9.50 -5.82
C LEU A 77 2.08 8.95 -4.89
N ALA A 78 1.00 8.40 -5.44
CA ALA A 78 -0.04 7.77 -4.64
C ALA A 78 0.46 6.50 -3.93
N GLU A 79 1.25 5.68 -4.62
CA GLU A 79 1.90 4.49 -4.03
C GLU A 79 2.93 4.85 -2.96
N PHE A 80 3.69 5.93 -3.17
CA PHE A 80 4.59 6.50 -2.17
C PHE A 80 3.84 6.88 -0.90
N PHE A 81 2.80 7.72 -1.01
CA PHE A 81 2.07 8.20 0.17
C PHE A 81 1.21 7.13 0.83
N GLY A 82 0.68 6.17 0.06
CA GLY A 82 -0.03 5.03 0.63
C GLY A 82 0.91 4.16 1.48
N THR A 83 2.07 3.78 0.93
CA THR A 83 3.06 2.98 1.68
C THR A 83 3.67 3.76 2.84
N PHE A 84 3.85 5.07 2.67
CA PHE A 84 4.25 5.98 3.75
C PHE A 84 3.28 5.91 4.95
N LEU A 85 1.97 5.96 4.72
CA LEU A 85 0.98 5.89 5.81
C LEU A 85 0.98 4.53 6.51
N ILE A 86 1.18 3.43 5.77
CA ILE A 86 1.33 2.10 6.38
C ILE A 86 2.48 2.12 7.40
N LEU A 87 3.63 2.68 7.04
CA LEU A 87 4.81 2.67 7.92
C LEU A 87 4.74 3.74 9.02
N LEU A 88 4.14 4.90 8.73
CA LEU A 88 3.97 5.96 9.72
C LEU A 88 3.15 5.44 10.91
N PHE A 89 2.01 4.79 10.64
CA PHE A 89 1.15 4.21 11.66
C PHE A 89 1.77 2.94 12.25
N GLY A 90 2.30 2.06 11.41
CA GLY A 90 2.87 0.79 11.82
C GLY A 90 4.10 0.92 12.69
N ALA A 91 5.17 1.56 12.20
CA ALA A 91 6.37 1.76 13.01
C ALA A 91 6.12 2.69 14.20
N GLY A 92 5.20 3.66 14.04
CA GLY A 92 4.79 4.57 15.10
C GLY A 92 4.17 3.83 16.29
N VAL A 93 3.24 2.89 16.04
CA VAL A 93 2.64 2.10 17.11
C VAL A 93 3.65 1.16 17.75
N GLU A 94 4.57 0.55 16.99
CA GLU A 94 5.60 -0.32 17.58
C GLU A 94 6.56 0.46 18.47
N CYS A 95 6.92 1.69 18.08
CA CYS A 95 7.69 2.58 18.94
C CYS A 95 6.93 2.90 20.23
N GLN A 96 5.65 3.27 20.11
CA GLN A 96 4.82 3.65 21.25
C GLN A 96 4.58 2.48 22.21
N VAL A 97 4.23 1.31 21.68
CA VAL A 97 4.05 0.09 22.45
C VAL A 97 5.40 -0.23 23.08
N ASN A 98 6.40 -0.66 22.32
CA ASN A 98 7.59 -1.30 22.88
C ASN A 98 8.49 -0.39 23.75
N MET A 99 8.59 0.92 23.47
CA MET A 99 9.50 1.80 24.24
C MET A 99 8.83 2.46 25.45
N HIS A 100 7.53 2.75 25.39
CA HIS A 100 6.84 3.41 26.51
C HIS A 100 6.82 2.54 27.77
N TYR A 101 6.95 1.21 27.60
CA TYR A 101 6.96 0.22 28.68
C TYR A 101 8.12 0.31 29.68
N HIS A 102 9.24 0.96 29.34
CA HIS A 102 10.45 0.92 30.18
C HIS A 102 10.71 2.19 31.01
N ALA A 103 9.86 3.23 30.94
CA ALA A 103 10.21 4.56 31.47
C ALA A 103 9.17 5.29 32.32
N SER A 104 7.93 4.80 32.51
CA SER A 104 6.95 5.54 33.32
C SER A 104 7.03 5.19 34.80
N ALA A 105 7.60 6.11 35.60
CA ALA A 105 7.40 6.19 37.05
C ALA A 105 6.06 6.87 37.42
N THR A 106 5.24 7.23 36.43
CA THR A 106 4.12 8.16 36.59
C THR A 106 2.74 7.54 36.36
N ARG A 107 2.62 6.39 35.67
CA ARG A 107 1.33 5.71 35.46
C ARG A 107 1.47 4.18 35.34
N ASP A 108 0.39 3.48 35.68
CA ASP A 108 0.32 2.01 35.71
C ASP A 108 0.55 1.41 34.32
N VAL A 109 1.42 0.40 34.26
CA VAL A 109 1.98 -0.19 33.02
C VAL A 109 0.89 -0.84 32.16
N ALA A 110 -0.22 -1.25 32.78
CA ALA A 110 -1.37 -1.86 32.10
C ALA A 110 -2.18 -0.92 31.18
N ALA A 111 -1.92 0.40 31.21
CA ALA A 111 -2.80 1.39 30.56
C ALA A 111 -2.37 1.86 29.14
N TYR A 112 -1.27 1.36 28.55
CA TYR A 112 -0.64 2.02 27.38
C TYR A 112 -0.49 1.20 26.08
N GLY A 113 -0.87 -0.09 26.07
CA GLY A 113 -1.10 -0.84 24.84
C GLY A 113 -0.77 -2.34 24.91
N SER A 114 -1.01 -3.05 23.82
CA SER A 114 -0.77 -4.49 23.69
C SER A 114 -0.40 -4.85 22.25
N TYR A 115 0.00 -6.10 22.02
CA TYR A 115 0.22 -6.62 20.65
C TYR A 115 -0.99 -6.34 19.74
N PHE A 116 -2.21 -6.48 20.27
CA PHE A 116 -3.45 -6.20 19.55
C PHE A 116 -3.59 -4.73 19.14
N GLN A 117 -3.20 -3.77 19.99
CA GLN A 117 -3.16 -2.35 19.63
C GLN A 117 -2.22 -2.11 18.43
N GLY A 118 -1.08 -2.80 18.42
CA GLY A 118 -0.17 -2.80 17.27
C GLY A 118 -0.91 -3.20 15.98
N ARG A 119 -1.60 -4.35 16.02
CA ARG A 119 -2.30 -4.88 14.84
C ARG A 119 -3.43 -3.94 14.37
N LEU A 120 -4.16 -3.30 15.28
CA LEU A 120 -5.16 -2.28 14.96
C LEU A 120 -4.56 -1.09 14.20
N ALA A 121 -3.44 -0.55 14.66
CA ALA A 121 -2.80 0.59 14.02
C ALA A 121 -2.16 0.23 12.67
N TRP A 122 -1.56 -0.96 12.54
CA TRP A 122 -1.09 -1.47 11.24
C TRP A 122 -2.25 -1.61 10.23
N ALA A 123 -3.37 -2.19 10.67
CA ALA A 123 -4.57 -2.30 9.84
C ALA A 123 -5.15 -0.93 9.44
N ALA A 124 -5.15 0.04 10.38
CA ALA A 124 -5.58 1.41 10.12
C ALA A 124 -4.68 2.09 9.08
N GLY A 125 -3.36 1.92 9.17
CA GLY A 125 -2.41 2.43 8.18
C GLY A 125 -2.69 1.90 6.77
N VAL A 126 -3.04 0.62 6.64
CA VAL A 126 -3.41 0.02 5.34
C VAL A 126 -4.74 0.55 4.81
N ALA A 127 -5.73 0.76 5.67
CA ALA A 127 -6.99 1.39 5.26
C ALA A 127 -6.78 2.84 4.79
N MET A 128 -5.99 3.62 5.51
CA MET A 128 -5.64 4.99 5.12
C MET A 128 -4.87 5.01 3.80
N ALA A 129 -3.96 4.06 3.58
CA ALA A 129 -3.28 3.90 2.30
C ALA A 129 -4.27 3.65 1.17
N GLY A 130 -5.24 2.74 1.36
CA GLY A 130 -6.28 2.48 0.38
C GLY A 130 -7.13 3.70 0.05
N TRP A 131 -7.53 4.51 1.05
CA TRP A 131 -8.28 5.74 0.81
C TRP A 131 -7.46 6.83 0.09
N VAL A 132 -6.18 6.99 0.42
CA VAL A 132 -5.33 8.02 -0.19
C VAL A 132 -4.89 7.67 -1.61
N SER A 133 -4.71 6.37 -1.90
CA SER A 133 -4.09 5.92 -3.15
C SER A 133 -5.02 5.17 -4.11
N GLY A 134 -6.11 4.59 -3.60
CA GLY A 134 -6.98 3.67 -4.34
C GLY A 134 -7.62 4.29 -5.58
N GLY A 135 -8.15 5.50 -5.47
CA GLY A 135 -8.77 6.22 -6.60
C GLY A 135 -7.78 6.78 -7.63
N ILE A 136 -6.48 6.61 -7.41
CA ILE A 136 -5.42 7.17 -8.28
C ILE A 136 -4.60 6.05 -8.92
N SER A 137 -4.04 5.17 -8.11
CA SER A 137 -3.10 4.12 -8.54
C SER A 137 -3.70 2.72 -8.53
N GLY A 138 -4.88 2.56 -7.91
CA GLY A 138 -5.42 1.27 -7.50
C GLY A 138 -5.04 0.87 -6.07
N GLY A 139 -4.09 1.60 -5.44
CA GLY A 139 -3.70 1.43 -4.05
C GLY A 139 -3.08 0.07 -3.75
N HIS A 140 -2.06 -0.31 -4.53
CA HIS A 140 -1.36 -1.57 -4.33
C HIS A 140 -0.58 -1.55 -3.02
N CYS A 141 0.21 -0.49 -2.81
CA CYS A 141 1.06 -0.21 -1.65
C CYS A 141 1.91 -1.41 -1.18
N ASN A 142 2.14 -2.39 -2.06
CA ASN A 142 2.76 -3.67 -1.78
C ASN A 142 3.30 -4.30 -3.09
N PRO A 143 4.59 -4.64 -3.15
CA PRO A 143 5.19 -5.31 -4.30
C PRO A 143 4.52 -6.65 -4.65
N SER A 144 4.17 -7.47 -3.67
CA SER A 144 3.52 -8.78 -3.87
C SER A 144 2.14 -8.63 -4.52
N VAL A 145 1.36 -7.62 -4.08
CA VAL A 145 0.06 -7.28 -4.68
C VAL A 145 0.26 -6.74 -6.10
N THR A 146 1.25 -5.88 -6.32
CA THR A 146 1.57 -5.33 -7.64
C THR A 146 1.91 -6.43 -8.64
N VAL A 147 2.73 -7.40 -8.24
CA VAL A 147 3.08 -8.55 -9.08
C VAL A 147 1.87 -9.45 -9.31
N ALA A 148 1.07 -9.74 -8.28
CA ALA A 148 -0.14 -10.54 -8.45
C ALA A 148 -1.14 -9.90 -9.43
N LEU A 149 -1.36 -8.59 -9.36
CA LEU A 149 -2.21 -7.87 -10.30
C LEU A 149 -1.64 -7.88 -11.73
N ALA A 150 -0.30 -7.86 -11.88
CA ALA A 150 0.34 -7.98 -13.19
C ALA A 150 0.19 -9.39 -13.79
N LEU A 151 0.19 -10.41 -12.94
CA LEU A 151 -0.02 -11.81 -13.34
C LEU A 151 -1.47 -12.08 -13.74
N PHE A 152 -2.45 -11.65 -12.92
CA PHE A 152 -3.83 -12.13 -13.02
C PHE A 152 -4.87 -11.10 -13.48
N ARG A 153 -4.57 -9.80 -13.41
CA ARG A 153 -5.54 -8.70 -13.69
C ARG A 153 -5.04 -7.70 -14.74
N GLY A 154 -3.99 -8.05 -15.48
CA GLY A 154 -3.50 -7.27 -16.61
C GLY A 154 -2.81 -5.96 -16.23
N PHE A 155 -2.37 -5.79 -14.97
CA PHE A 155 -1.59 -4.61 -14.59
C PHE A 155 -0.30 -4.54 -15.44
N PRO A 156 0.03 -3.38 -16.06
CA PRO A 156 1.14 -3.32 -17.00
C PRO A 156 2.50 -3.63 -16.34
N TRP A 157 3.20 -4.66 -16.81
CA TRP A 157 4.51 -5.06 -16.29
C TRP A 157 5.53 -3.92 -16.25
N ARG A 158 5.49 -3.00 -17.23
CA ARG A 158 6.35 -1.80 -17.27
C ARG A 158 6.16 -0.84 -16.08
N LYS A 159 5.04 -0.92 -15.36
CA LYS A 159 4.73 -0.09 -14.18
C LYS A 159 5.11 -0.75 -12.86
N VAL A 160 5.43 -2.06 -12.86
CA VAL A 160 5.75 -2.81 -11.63
C VAL A 160 6.97 -2.22 -10.93
N VAL A 161 8.09 -2.03 -11.65
CA VAL A 161 9.32 -1.48 -11.05
C VAL A 161 9.13 -0.04 -10.53
N PRO A 162 8.55 0.90 -11.30
CA PRO A 162 8.25 2.24 -10.78
C PRO A 162 7.39 2.23 -9.50
N PHE A 163 6.37 1.38 -9.43
CA PHE A 163 5.51 1.23 -8.24
C PHE A 163 6.33 0.72 -7.05
N VAL A 164 7.11 -0.34 -7.24
CA VAL A 164 7.96 -0.92 -6.20
C VAL A 164 8.96 0.10 -5.63
N VAL A 165 9.59 0.88 -6.51
CA VAL A 165 10.52 1.95 -6.09
C VAL A 165 9.77 3.01 -5.28
N ALA A 166 8.62 3.47 -5.76
CA ALA A 166 7.82 4.47 -5.04
C ALA A 166 7.35 3.99 -3.66
N GLN A 167 6.85 2.75 -3.58
CA GLN A 167 6.45 2.10 -2.33
C GLN A 167 7.62 2.04 -1.33
N THR A 168 8.79 1.59 -1.80
CA THR A 168 9.99 1.45 -0.96
C THR A 168 10.49 2.80 -0.45
N LEU A 169 10.48 3.83 -1.30
CA LEU A 169 10.83 5.20 -0.91
C LEU A 169 9.83 5.77 0.10
N GLY A 170 8.53 5.54 -0.09
CA GLY A 170 7.48 5.96 0.85
C GLY A 170 7.67 5.35 2.22
N ALA A 171 7.91 4.03 2.28
CA ALA A 171 8.23 3.31 3.50
C ALA A 171 9.50 3.86 4.18
N THR A 172 10.56 4.12 3.39
CA THR A 172 11.83 4.67 3.89
C THR A 172 11.63 6.02 4.56
N VAL A 173 10.95 6.96 3.89
CA VAL A 173 10.72 8.31 4.41
C VAL A 173 9.84 8.27 5.65
N ALA A 174 8.78 7.46 5.67
CA ALA A 174 7.95 7.29 6.86
C ALA A 174 8.76 6.78 8.05
N SER A 175 9.60 5.78 7.86
CA SER A 175 10.45 5.24 8.92
C SER A 175 11.47 6.25 9.44
N LEU A 176 12.07 7.07 8.57
CA LEU A 176 12.94 8.17 9.00
C LEU A 176 12.18 9.20 9.86
N LEU A 177 10.95 9.54 9.49
CA LEU A 177 10.13 10.48 10.27
C LEU A 177 9.68 9.88 11.61
N VAL A 178 9.29 8.60 11.64
CA VAL A 178 8.97 7.91 12.91
C VAL A 178 10.20 7.84 13.80
N TYR A 179 11.38 7.51 13.24
CA TYR A 179 12.63 7.51 13.98
C TYR A 179 12.94 8.90 14.53
N ALA A 180 12.88 9.94 13.71
CA ALA A 180 13.12 11.32 14.13
C ALA A 180 12.16 11.76 15.25
N ASN A 181 10.88 11.42 15.13
CA ASN A 181 9.87 11.70 16.15
C ASN A 181 10.15 10.99 17.48
N ASN A 182 10.83 9.84 17.45
CA ASN A 182 11.07 9.00 18.63
C ASN A 182 12.54 8.94 19.05
N VAL A 183 13.45 9.73 18.46
CA VAL A 183 14.90 9.59 18.62
C VAL A 183 15.33 9.59 20.08
N THR A 184 14.81 10.52 20.88
CA THR A 184 15.10 10.62 22.32
C THR A 184 14.65 9.38 23.10
N ASN A 185 13.51 8.80 22.74
CA ASN A 185 12.99 7.61 23.41
C ASN A 185 13.76 6.35 22.98
N ILE A 186 14.14 6.26 21.70
CA ILE A 186 14.97 5.19 21.16
C ILE A 186 16.32 5.16 21.88
N GLU A 187 16.99 6.32 22.00
CA GLU A 187 18.27 6.43 22.69
C GLU A 187 18.13 6.03 24.17
N ARG A 188 17.12 6.55 24.88
CA ARG A 188 16.88 6.19 26.28
C ARG A 188 16.64 4.69 26.47
N PHE A 189 15.83 4.09 25.60
CA PHE A 189 15.54 2.65 25.62
C PHE A 189 16.82 1.84 25.41
N GLN A 190 17.61 2.19 24.40
CA GLN A 190 18.88 1.53 24.09
C GLN A 190 19.88 1.65 25.24
N HIS A 191 20.04 2.86 25.80
CA HIS A 191 20.95 3.11 26.91
C HIS A 191 20.56 2.33 28.17
N ALA A 192 19.27 2.26 28.49
CA ALA A 192 18.77 1.51 29.64
C ALA A 192 19.03 0.00 29.50
N ALA A 193 18.82 -0.56 28.30
CA ALA A 193 19.00 -1.98 28.04
C ALA A 193 20.48 -2.40 27.91
N ALA A 194 21.36 -1.50 27.46
CA ALA A 194 22.76 -1.79 27.19
C ALA A 194 23.74 -1.30 28.27
N GLY A 195 23.26 -0.95 29.47
CA GLY A 195 24.11 -0.55 30.60
C GLY A 195 24.94 0.72 30.34
N GLY A 196 24.44 1.65 29.51
CA GLY A 196 25.07 2.95 29.28
C GLY A 196 25.68 3.17 27.89
N ALA A 197 25.89 2.14 27.06
CA ALA A 197 26.34 2.30 25.68
C ALA A 197 25.16 2.20 24.70
N GLY A 198 24.71 3.33 24.12
CA GLY A 198 23.69 3.32 23.09
C GLY A 198 24.20 2.56 21.85
N SER A 199 23.61 1.41 21.55
CA SER A 199 24.03 0.57 20.43
C SER A 199 22.87 0.36 19.46
N ARG A 200 23.01 0.92 18.26
CA ARG A 200 22.09 0.77 17.13
C ARG A 200 22.20 -0.65 16.56
N THR A 201 21.64 -1.59 17.29
CA THR A 201 21.74 -3.04 17.03
C THR A 201 20.47 -3.56 16.40
N VAL A 202 20.60 -4.64 15.61
CA VAL A 202 19.44 -5.30 15.00
C VAL A 202 18.84 -6.36 15.92
N LYS A 203 19.66 -7.01 16.74
CA LYS A 203 19.22 -8.04 17.70
C LYS A 203 19.71 -7.74 19.12
N GLY A 204 19.06 -8.37 20.09
CA GLY A 204 19.39 -8.25 21.53
C GLY A 204 18.39 -7.39 22.30
N ALA A 205 18.55 -7.35 23.63
CA ALA A 205 17.58 -6.74 24.54
C ALA A 205 17.38 -5.23 24.33
N GLY A 206 18.39 -4.52 23.81
CA GLY A 206 18.30 -3.10 23.48
C GLY A 206 17.98 -2.81 22.02
N SER A 207 17.75 -3.83 21.18
CA SER A 207 17.43 -3.59 19.77
C SER A 207 16.07 -2.92 19.63
N THR A 208 16.04 -1.88 18.80
CA THR A 208 14.81 -1.21 18.38
C THR A 208 14.54 -1.39 16.89
N ALA A 209 15.38 -2.18 16.18
CA ALA A 209 15.23 -2.41 14.75
C ALA A 209 13.90 -3.12 14.40
N GLY A 210 13.49 -4.06 15.26
CA GLY A 210 12.22 -4.78 15.14
C GLY A 210 10.97 -3.90 15.26
N PHE A 211 11.10 -2.63 15.65
CA PHE A 211 9.96 -1.70 15.67
C PHE A 211 9.65 -1.17 14.26
N PHE A 212 10.61 -1.27 13.34
CA PHE A 212 10.54 -0.67 12.02
C PHE A 212 10.35 -1.74 10.93
N PHE A 213 11.16 -2.81 10.97
CA PHE A 213 11.09 -3.93 10.04
C PHE A 213 10.94 -5.25 10.79
N THR A 214 10.69 -6.33 10.05
CA THR A 214 10.40 -7.63 10.64
C THR A 214 11.65 -8.47 10.91
N LEU A 215 11.61 -9.19 12.03
CA LEU A 215 12.60 -10.18 12.43
C LEU A 215 11.86 -11.50 12.64
N PRO A 216 12.38 -12.65 12.15
CA PRO A 216 11.80 -13.94 12.48
C PRO A 216 11.98 -14.21 13.98
N ALA A 217 11.02 -14.91 14.58
CA ALA A 217 11.13 -15.35 15.97
C ALA A 217 12.39 -16.23 16.16
N PRO A 218 13.09 -16.15 17.30
CA PRO A 218 14.39 -16.78 17.49
C PRO A 218 14.41 -18.31 17.27
N GLU A 219 13.29 -18.98 17.52
CA GLU A 219 13.18 -20.44 17.48
C GLU A 219 12.78 -20.98 16.08
N LEU A 220 12.49 -20.09 15.11
CA LEU A 220 12.00 -20.50 13.80
C LEU A 220 13.12 -21.03 12.91
N SER A 221 12.87 -22.18 12.30
CA SER A 221 13.64 -22.64 11.14
C SER A 221 13.40 -21.74 9.93
N PHE A 222 14.36 -21.72 9.00
CA PHE A 222 14.21 -21.05 7.70
C PHE A 222 12.91 -21.44 6.98
N GLY A 223 12.61 -22.75 6.92
CA GLY A 223 11.42 -23.25 6.22
C GLY A 223 10.12 -22.79 6.87
N SER A 224 10.07 -22.78 8.20
CA SER A 224 8.90 -22.30 8.95
C SER A 224 8.69 -20.79 8.78
N ALA A 225 9.75 -19.99 8.81
CA ALA A 225 9.68 -18.55 8.58
C ALA A 225 9.23 -18.23 7.14
N PHE A 226 9.79 -18.95 6.15
CA PHE A 226 9.39 -18.82 4.75
C PHE A 226 7.91 -19.15 4.58
N PHE A 227 7.46 -20.28 5.12
CA PHE A 227 6.06 -20.69 5.01
C PHE A 227 5.10 -19.70 5.69
N SER A 228 5.51 -19.08 6.79
CA SER A 228 4.72 -18.05 7.47
C SER A 228 4.43 -16.85 6.57
N GLU A 229 5.46 -16.29 5.94
CA GLU A 229 5.31 -15.15 5.00
C GLU A 229 4.53 -15.55 3.73
N PHE A 230 4.83 -16.74 3.21
CA PHE A 230 4.13 -17.31 2.05
C PHE A 230 2.63 -17.47 2.32
N LEU A 231 2.25 -18.08 3.45
CA LEU A 231 0.86 -18.33 3.81
C LEU A 231 0.11 -17.02 4.06
N ALA A 232 0.69 -16.11 4.85
CA ALA A 232 0.06 -14.83 5.14
C ALA A 232 -0.17 -14.00 3.87
N THR A 233 0.79 -13.99 2.94
CA THR A 233 0.63 -13.26 1.66
C THR A 233 -0.32 -13.96 0.70
N SER A 234 -0.39 -15.30 0.73
CA SER A 234 -1.40 -16.06 -0.03
C SER A 234 -2.81 -15.66 0.40
N VAL A 235 -3.07 -15.63 1.71
CA VAL A 235 -4.36 -15.20 2.26
C VAL A 235 -4.64 -13.74 1.89
N LEU A 236 -3.65 -12.85 2.01
CA LEU A 236 -3.80 -11.44 1.64
C LEU A 236 -4.29 -11.28 0.19
N VAL A 237 -3.58 -11.86 -0.79
CA VAL A 237 -3.93 -11.68 -2.20
C VAL A 237 -5.22 -12.39 -2.57
N PHE A 238 -5.47 -13.58 -2.02
CA PHE A 238 -6.73 -14.30 -2.20
C PHE A 238 -7.93 -13.43 -1.82
N VAL A 239 -7.87 -12.79 -0.64
CA VAL A 239 -8.97 -11.92 -0.18
C VAL A 239 -9.01 -10.59 -0.93
N ILE A 240 -7.87 -10.01 -1.34
CA ILE A 240 -7.86 -8.82 -2.21
C ILE A 240 -8.63 -9.10 -3.50
N PHE A 241 -8.39 -10.25 -4.14
CA PHE A 241 -9.10 -10.62 -5.37
C PHE A 241 -10.59 -10.81 -5.11
N ALA A 242 -10.97 -11.42 -3.98
CA ALA A 242 -12.36 -11.54 -3.57
C ALA A 242 -13.06 -10.19 -3.36
N LEU A 243 -12.38 -9.23 -2.72
CA LEU A 243 -12.93 -7.89 -2.48
C LEU A 243 -13.00 -7.03 -3.74
N ALA A 244 -12.18 -7.34 -4.75
CA ALA A 244 -12.19 -6.64 -6.04
C ALA A 244 -13.20 -7.24 -7.04
N ASP A 245 -13.59 -8.50 -6.87
CA ASP A 245 -14.48 -9.22 -7.79
C ASP A 245 -15.92 -8.68 -7.76
N THR A 246 -16.35 -8.07 -8.86
CA THR A 246 -17.71 -7.55 -9.04
C THR A 246 -18.78 -8.64 -9.18
N ALA A 247 -18.40 -9.89 -9.49
CA ALA A 247 -19.30 -11.02 -9.56
C ALA A 247 -19.47 -11.75 -8.21
N ASN A 248 -18.78 -11.28 -7.17
CA ASN A 248 -18.87 -11.78 -5.80
C ASN A 248 -19.42 -10.68 -4.86
N LEU A 249 -19.23 -10.83 -3.54
CA LEU A 249 -19.63 -9.85 -2.54
C LEU A 249 -18.63 -8.69 -2.43
N LYS A 250 -18.57 -7.87 -3.49
CA LYS A 250 -17.77 -6.65 -3.50
C LYS A 250 -18.27 -5.64 -2.45
N PRO A 251 -17.38 -5.01 -1.66
CA PRO A 251 -17.77 -3.93 -0.75
C PRO A 251 -18.44 -2.76 -1.50
N PRO A 252 -19.35 -2.03 -0.84
CA PRO A 252 -19.88 -0.77 -1.37
C PRO A 252 -18.78 0.18 -1.86
N LYS A 253 -19.08 1.02 -2.86
CA LYS A 253 -18.10 2.00 -3.38
C LYS A 253 -17.54 2.85 -2.23
N GLY A 254 -16.21 2.98 -2.18
CA GLY A 254 -15.50 3.75 -1.15
C GLY A 254 -15.24 3.03 0.18
N SER A 255 -15.84 1.85 0.44
CA SER A 255 -15.63 1.09 1.69
C SER A 255 -14.61 -0.04 1.60
N GLN A 256 -14.07 -0.31 0.40
CA GLN A 256 -13.04 -1.34 0.21
C GLN A 256 -11.81 -1.16 1.13
N PRO A 257 -11.31 0.06 1.42
CA PRO A 257 -10.21 0.22 2.37
C PRO A 257 -10.56 -0.19 3.81
N PHE A 258 -11.83 -0.08 4.23
CA PHE A 258 -12.29 -0.62 5.51
C PHE A 258 -12.36 -2.15 5.48
N ALA A 259 -12.73 -2.77 4.36
CA ALA A 259 -12.60 -4.22 4.23
C ALA A 259 -11.13 -4.65 4.36
N MET A 260 -10.18 -3.89 3.79
CA MET A 260 -8.75 -4.15 3.98
C MET A 260 -8.28 -4.00 5.43
N PHE A 261 -8.83 -3.06 6.19
CA PHE A 261 -8.60 -3.00 7.65
C PHE A 261 -8.89 -4.35 8.32
N ILE A 262 -10.06 -4.93 8.03
CA ILE A 262 -10.47 -6.22 8.63
C ILE A 262 -9.52 -7.34 8.22
N VAL A 263 -9.14 -7.39 6.93
CA VAL A 263 -8.19 -8.40 6.41
C VAL A 263 -6.85 -8.32 7.13
N LEU A 264 -6.28 -7.12 7.22
CA LEU A 264 -4.96 -6.93 7.84
C LEU A 264 -4.98 -7.12 9.35
N LEU A 265 -6.06 -6.73 10.02
CA LEU A 265 -6.25 -7.03 11.43
C LEU A 265 -6.30 -8.54 11.66
N GLY A 266 -7.06 -9.26 10.84
CA GLY A 266 -7.17 -10.72 10.89
C GLY A 266 -5.82 -11.41 10.67
N ILE A 267 -5.09 -11.05 9.61
CA ILE A 267 -3.75 -11.60 9.32
C ILE A 267 -2.79 -11.28 10.47
N GLY A 268 -2.72 -10.03 10.91
CA GLY A 268 -1.78 -9.62 11.94
C GLY A 268 -2.04 -10.28 13.31
N ALA A 269 -3.32 -10.49 13.65
CA ALA A 269 -3.73 -11.13 14.89
C ALA A 269 -3.58 -12.66 14.87
N SER A 270 -3.62 -13.31 13.70
CA SER A 270 -3.62 -14.78 13.59
C SER A 270 -2.32 -15.38 13.04
N LEU A 271 -1.64 -14.69 12.14
CA LEU A 271 -0.45 -15.18 11.42
C LEU A 271 0.81 -14.37 11.75
N GLY A 272 0.74 -13.49 12.74
CA GLY A 272 1.79 -12.49 12.96
C GLY A 272 2.91 -12.85 13.91
N TYR A 273 2.73 -13.84 14.79
CA TYR A 273 3.70 -14.16 15.83
C TYR A 273 5.06 -14.58 15.26
N ASN A 274 5.04 -15.44 14.23
CA ASN A 274 6.25 -16.07 13.72
C ASN A 274 7.23 -15.07 13.08
N THR A 275 6.72 -14.20 12.22
CA THR A 275 7.57 -13.35 11.37
C THR A 275 7.16 -11.89 11.37
N GLY A 276 6.14 -11.51 12.13
CA GLY A 276 5.61 -10.15 12.13
C GLY A 276 4.79 -9.79 10.89
N TYR A 277 4.37 -10.80 10.09
CA TYR A 277 3.60 -10.67 8.84
C TYR A 277 4.15 -9.57 7.94
N ALA A 278 5.38 -9.69 7.49
CA ALA A 278 5.95 -8.67 6.60
C ALA A 278 5.08 -8.49 5.36
N ILE A 279 4.72 -9.59 4.68
CA ILE A 279 3.81 -9.76 3.53
C ILE A 279 4.00 -8.78 2.35
N ASN A 280 5.01 -7.93 2.44
CA ASN A 280 5.24 -6.73 1.66
C ASN A 280 6.73 -6.37 1.73
N GLY A 281 7.45 -6.65 0.66
CA GLY A 281 8.89 -6.39 0.55
C GLY A 281 9.26 -4.91 0.72
N ALA A 282 8.40 -3.96 0.29
CA ALA A 282 8.65 -2.53 0.45
C ALA A 282 8.49 -2.09 1.91
N ARG A 283 7.51 -2.64 2.63
CA ARG A 283 7.28 -2.40 4.06
C ARG A 283 8.39 -2.93 4.95
N ASP A 284 9.17 -3.88 4.47
CA ASP A 284 10.31 -4.42 5.19
C ASP A 284 11.64 -3.79 4.74
N THR A 285 11.82 -3.56 3.44
CA THR A 285 13.05 -2.98 2.86
C THR A 285 13.19 -1.49 3.15
N GLY A 286 12.12 -0.71 3.04
CA GLY A 286 12.17 0.73 3.26
C GLY A 286 12.69 1.11 4.66
N PRO A 287 12.15 0.52 5.75
CA PRO A 287 12.67 0.79 7.08
C PRO A 287 14.10 0.28 7.30
N ARG A 288 14.54 -0.78 6.62
CA ARG A 288 15.97 -1.20 6.65
C ARG A 288 16.88 -0.16 6.04
N ILE A 289 16.49 0.45 4.91
CA ILE A 289 17.23 1.58 4.33
C ILE A 289 17.30 2.72 5.34
N ALA A 290 16.17 3.09 5.95
CA ALA A 290 16.11 4.16 6.94
C ALA A 290 17.05 3.89 8.13
N LEU A 291 16.99 2.70 8.72
CA LEU A 291 17.82 2.30 9.86
C LEU A 291 19.30 2.17 9.51
N TRP A 292 19.62 1.70 8.30
CA TRP A 292 20.99 1.69 7.79
C TRP A 292 21.57 3.12 7.75
N LEU A 293 20.80 4.09 7.22
CA LEU A 293 21.21 5.49 7.12
C LEU A 293 21.44 6.16 8.49
N VAL A 294 20.66 5.79 9.51
CA VAL A 294 20.83 6.34 10.87
C VAL A 294 21.81 5.53 11.74
N GLY A 295 22.50 4.53 11.16
CA GLY A 295 23.67 3.91 11.78
C GLY A 295 23.47 2.54 12.41
N TYR A 296 22.45 1.77 12.02
CA TYR A 296 22.28 0.35 12.45
C TYR A 296 23.25 -0.62 11.76
N GLY A 297 24.07 -0.12 10.83
CA GLY A 297 25.11 -0.90 10.18
C GLY A 297 24.57 -1.95 9.20
N ALA A 298 25.47 -2.80 8.69
CA ALA A 298 25.15 -3.78 7.66
C ALA A 298 24.26 -4.93 8.16
N GLU A 299 24.13 -5.11 9.48
CA GLU A 299 23.35 -6.19 10.08
C GLU A 299 21.88 -6.15 9.67
N VAL A 300 21.33 -4.96 9.33
CA VAL A 300 19.96 -4.83 8.82
C VAL A 300 19.73 -5.60 7.50
N TRP A 301 20.80 -5.98 6.80
CA TRP A 301 20.77 -6.74 5.55
C TRP A 301 21.23 -8.18 5.71
N THR A 302 22.18 -8.44 6.62
CA THR A 302 22.88 -9.74 6.70
C THR A 302 22.30 -10.69 7.73
N HIS A 303 21.48 -10.20 8.68
CA HIS A 303 20.92 -11.06 9.72
C HIS A 303 20.07 -12.20 9.13
N ASP A 304 20.07 -13.34 9.81
CA ASP A 304 19.28 -14.53 9.45
C ASP A 304 19.46 -14.98 7.98
N GLY A 305 20.70 -14.87 7.48
CA GLY A 305 21.03 -15.27 6.11
C GLY A 305 20.36 -14.41 5.04
N GLY A 306 20.12 -13.13 5.32
CA GLY A 306 19.45 -12.22 4.38
C GLY A 306 17.94 -12.35 4.39
N TYR A 307 17.34 -12.44 5.60
CA TYR A 307 15.90 -12.63 5.80
C TYR A 307 15.02 -11.72 4.94
N TRP A 308 15.38 -10.45 4.85
CA TRP A 308 14.66 -9.46 4.05
C TRP A 308 14.37 -9.91 2.61
N ALA A 309 15.31 -10.64 1.99
CA ALA A 309 15.20 -11.08 0.61
C ALA A 309 14.38 -12.37 0.46
N TRP A 310 14.65 -13.39 1.26
CA TRP A 310 13.99 -14.68 1.07
C TRP A 310 12.60 -14.75 1.72
N GLY A 311 12.35 -14.00 2.81
CA GLY A 311 11.05 -13.96 3.47
C GLY A 311 10.14 -12.88 2.88
N PRO A 312 10.28 -11.60 3.28
CA PRO A 312 9.39 -10.52 2.86
C PRO A 312 9.28 -10.28 1.34
N TRP A 313 10.31 -10.66 0.57
CA TRP A 313 10.28 -10.60 -0.89
C TRP A 313 9.89 -11.92 -1.54
N VAL A 314 10.77 -12.93 -1.52
CA VAL A 314 10.56 -14.17 -2.29
C VAL A 314 9.34 -14.94 -1.79
N ALA A 315 9.24 -15.22 -0.48
CA ALA A 315 8.10 -15.95 0.07
C ALA A 315 6.79 -15.20 -0.16
N SER A 316 6.77 -13.88 0.07
CA SER A 316 5.57 -13.06 -0.12
C SER A 316 5.12 -13.00 -1.58
N VAL A 317 6.03 -12.80 -2.54
CA VAL A 317 5.67 -12.74 -3.97
C VAL A 317 5.13 -14.10 -4.45
N LEU A 318 5.77 -15.20 -4.05
CA LEU A 318 5.29 -16.54 -4.37
C LEU A 318 3.96 -16.84 -3.70
N GLY A 319 3.78 -16.44 -2.43
CA GLY A 319 2.54 -16.56 -1.71
C GLY A 319 1.41 -15.79 -2.40
N GLY A 320 1.65 -14.53 -2.77
CA GLY A 320 0.70 -13.71 -3.49
C GLY A 320 0.29 -14.31 -4.84
N ALA A 321 1.25 -14.86 -5.59
CA ALA A 321 0.96 -15.56 -6.85
C ALA A 321 0.08 -16.80 -6.62
N VAL A 322 0.36 -17.58 -5.59
CA VAL A 322 -0.44 -18.77 -5.23
C VAL A 322 -1.83 -18.38 -4.73
N GLY A 323 -1.95 -17.39 -3.86
CA GLY A 323 -3.25 -16.88 -3.38
C GLY A 323 -4.13 -16.40 -4.53
N GLY A 324 -3.57 -15.64 -5.47
CA GLY A 324 -4.26 -15.22 -6.69
C GLY A 324 -4.67 -16.40 -7.58
N ALA A 325 -3.78 -17.37 -7.80
CA ALA A 325 -4.09 -18.56 -8.58
C ALA A 325 -5.21 -19.39 -7.95
N VAL A 326 -5.19 -19.59 -6.63
CA VAL A 326 -6.23 -20.33 -5.91
C VAL A 326 -7.58 -19.64 -6.04
N TYR A 327 -7.65 -18.31 -5.92
CA TYR A 327 -8.90 -17.58 -6.15
C TYR A 327 -9.39 -17.76 -7.60
N ASP A 328 -8.48 -17.63 -8.57
CA ASP A 328 -8.81 -17.70 -10.00
C ASP A 328 -9.30 -19.07 -10.47
N VAL A 329 -8.67 -20.14 -9.95
CA VAL A 329 -8.99 -21.53 -10.32
C VAL A 329 -10.33 -21.97 -9.73
N PHE A 330 -10.63 -21.57 -8.48
CA PHE A 330 -11.75 -22.15 -7.75
C PHE A 330 -12.98 -21.24 -7.62
N LEU A 331 -12.81 -19.92 -7.64
CA LEU A 331 -13.90 -18.98 -7.32
C LEU A 331 -14.17 -17.96 -8.44
N TYR A 332 -13.12 -17.43 -9.06
CA TYR A 332 -13.27 -16.39 -10.06
C TYR A 332 -13.82 -16.94 -11.37
N THR A 333 -14.71 -16.18 -12.02
CA THR A 333 -15.29 -16.53 -13.33
C THR A 333 -15.02 -15.49 -14.42
N GLY A 334 -14.27 -14.43 -14.11
CA GLY A 334 -13.95 -13.36 -15.05
C GLY A 334 -12.99 -13.82 -16.16
N ARG A 335 -13.21 -13.29 -17.37
CA ARG A 335 -12.50 -13.69 -18.62
C ARG A 335 -11.10 -13.10 -18.74
N ASP A 336 -10.77 -12.12 -17.92
CA ASP A 336 -9.50 -11.41 -17.85
C ASP A 336 -8.40 -12.20 -17.12
N SER A 337 -8.78 -13.18 -16.30
CA SER A 337 -7.85 -14.12 -15.68
C SER A 337 -7.15 -15.00 -16.73
N PRO A 338 -5.82 -15.23 -16.63
CA PRO A 338 -5.10 -16.18 -17.47
C PRO A 338 -5.67 -17.61 -17.43
N VAL A 339 -6.28 -18.01 -16.32
CA VAL A 339 -6.84 -19.36 -16.09
C VAL A 339 -8.18 -19.52 -16.80
N ASN A 340 -9.00 -18.48 -16.81
CA ASN A 340 -10.38 -18.50 -17.32
C ASN A 340 -10.52 -17.92 -18.74
N ARG A 341 -9.41 -17.73 -19.47
CA ARG A 341 -9.45 -17.16 -20.82
C ARG A 341 -10.28 -18.03 -21.76
N PRO A 342 -11.34 -17.48 -22.41
CA PRO A 342 -12.14 -18.24 -23.34
C PRO A 342 -11.30 -18.65 -24.56
N LYS A 343 -11.44 -19.90 -25.00
CA LYS A 343 -10.88 -20.36 -26.27
C LYS A 343 -11.62 -19.65 -27.42
N ARG A 344 -10.90 -19.20 -28.46
CA ARG A 344 -11.53 -18.71 -29.69
C ARG A 344 -12.36 -19.86 -30.29
N SER A 345 -13.68 -19.77 -30.19
CA SER A 345 -14.59 -20.66 -30.91
C SER A 345 -14.64 -20.23 -32.37
N GLY A 346 -14.42 -21.16 -33.29
CA GLY A 346 -14.50 -20.93 -34.74
C GLY A 346 -15.92 -20.77 -35.28
N TYR A 347 -16.92 -20.58 -34.40
CA TYR A 347 -18.30 -20.40 -34.82
C TYR A 347 -18.49 -18.99 -35.37
N ARG A 348 -18.69 -18.90 -36.69
CA ARG A 348 -19.29 -17.72 -37.33
C ARG A 348 -20.68 -17.55 -36.72
N VAL A 349 -20.95 -16.36 -36.19
CA VAL A 349 -22.32 -15.92 -35.98
C VAL A 349 -22.97 -15.93 -37.36
N VAL A 350 -23.86 -16.89 -37.60
CA VAL A 350 -24.82 -16.78 -38.69
C VAL A 350 -25.72 -15.63 -38.25
N ALA A 351 -25.70 -14.54 -39.00
CA ALA A 351 -26.67 -13.48 -38.79
C ALA A 351 -28.03 -14.09 -39.08
N ASP A 352 -28.94 -14.02 -38.10
CA ASP A 352 -30.36 -14.28 -38.31
C ASP A 352 -30.90 -13.11 -39.15
N ASP A 353 -30.65 -13.14 -40.45
CA ASP A 353 -31.49 -12.47 -41.43
C ASP A 353 -32.73 -13.35 -41.61
N GLU A 354 -33.75 -13.17 -40.78
CA GLU A 354 -35.15 -13.51 -41.08
C GLU A 354 -36.07 -13.22 -39.87
N ALA A 355 -36.72 -12.05 -39.90
CA ALA A 355 -38.13 -11.87 -39.51
C ALA A 355 -38.52 -10.37 -39.60
N GLU A 356 -38.58 -9.82 -40.81
CA GLU A 356 -39.57 -8.79 -41.15
C GLU A 356 -40.44 -9.38 -42.26
N GLU A 357 -41.62 -9.87 -41.88
CA GLU A 357 -42.83 -9.84 -42.72
C GLU A 357 -44.02 -9.48 -41.83
#